data_AF-A0A0C3KTX9-F1
#
_entry.id   AF-A0A0C3KTX9-F1
#
_cell.length_a   1.000
_cell.length_b   1.000
_cell.length_c   1.000
_cell.angle_alpha   90.00
_cell.angle_beta   90.00
_cell.angle_gamma   90.00
#
_symmetry.space_group_name_H-M   'P 1'
#
loop_
_entity.id
_entity.type
_entity.pdbx_description
1 polymer ?
#
loop_
_entity_poly.entity_id
_entity_poly.type
_entity_poly.pdbx_seq_one_letter_code
_entity_poly.pdbx_strand_id
1 'polypeptide(L)'
;MLDSELSSDMDRVTQLQDALEQLFLIMRNSLLYLSEKTPLNQVSSKVPLWKSRKDKADSPETFIENQKELVRDLVAKAKQIEVLIDALPPPDLSEDQNERLVKIDSEMRIANEEYRQSLERAKTLHKEVSETLRFLLISGQNNTS
;
A
#
# COMPACT_ATOMS: atom_id res chain seq x y z
N MET A 1 14.49 10.53 7.98
CA MET A 1 14.79 9.69 6.79
C MET A 1 14.44 8.21 7.00
N LEU A 2 14.00 7.80 8.20
CA LEU A 2 13.62 6.41 8.52
C LEU A 2 12.09 6.18 8.58
N ASP A 3 11.29 7.25 8.63
CA ASP A 3 9.82 7.12 8.76
C ASP A 3 9.09 6.93 7.41
N SER A 4 9.81 7.06 6.28
CA SER A 4 9.22 6.92 4.94
C SER A 4 9.09 5.47 4.48
N GLU A 5 9.88 4.54 5.04
CA GLU A 5 9.90 3.14 4.59
C GLU A 5 8.93 2.24 5.37
N LEU A 6 8.49 2.66 6.56
CA LEU A 6 7.67 1.80 7.43
C LEU A 6 6.16 2.06 7.33
N SER A 7 5.72 3.12 6.63
CA SER A 7 4.33 3.61 6.68
C SER A 7 3.66 3.88 5.31
N SER A 8 4.41 4.01 4.21
CA SER A 8 3.84 4.61 2.98
C SER A 8 3.24 3.64 1.95
N ASP A 9 3.46 2.34 2.06
CA ASP A 9 3.00 1.38 1.06
C ASP A 9 2.10 0.39 1.78
N MET A 10 0.78 0.48 1.56
CA MET A 10 -0.05 -0.73 1.64
C MET A 10 0.73 -1.84 0.92
N ASP A 11 0.93 -3.00 1.54
CA ASP A 11 1.76 -4.06 0.96
C ASP A 11 1.45 -4.20 -0.55
N ARG A 12 2.44 -4.03 -1.43
CA ARG A 12 2.23 -4.02 -2.88
C ARG A 12 1.56 -5.29 -3.37
N VAL A 13 1.76 -6.40 -2.64
CA VAL A 13 1.07 -7.66 -2.85
C VAL A 13 -0.42 -7.52 -2.52
N THR A 14 -0.76 -6.87 -1.40
CA THR A 14 -2.14 -6.54 -1.04
C THR A 14 -2.77 -5.57 -2.06
N GLN A 15 -2.04 -4.55 -2.53
CA GLN A 15 -2.53 -3.65 -3.58
C GLN A 15 -2.81 -4.38 -4.90
N LEU A 16 -1.94 -5.32 -5.28
CA LEU A 16 -2.13 -6.15 -6.47
C LEU A 16 -3.34 -7.09 -6.30
N GLN A 17 -3.51 -7.68 -5.12
CA GLN A 17 -4.65 -8.51 -4.80
C GLN A 17 -5.96 -7.72 -4.96
N ASP A 18 -6.05 -6.54 -4.35
CA ASP A 18 -7.24 -5.69 -4.44
C ASP A 18 -7.53 -5.28 -5.89
N ALA A 19 -6.48 -4.97 -6.68
CA ALA A 19 -6.63 -4.62 -8.09
C ALA A 19 -7.17 -5.78 -8.93
N LEU A 20 -6.73 -7.02 -8.66
CA LEU A 20 -7.24 -8.23 -9.31
C LEU A 20 -8.69 -8.51 -8.93
N GLU A 21 -9.04 -8.39 -7.65
CA GLU A 21 -10.41 -8.57 -7.16
C GLU A 21 -11.38 -7.56 -7.81
N GLN A 22 -10.96 -6.30 -7.93
CA GLN A 22 -11.72 -5.26 -8.63
C GLN A 22 -11.90 -5.58 -10.12
N LEU A 23 -10.85 -6.08 -10.79
CA LEU A 23 -10.95 -6.47 -12.21
C LEU A 23 -11.98 -7.59 -12.41
N PHE A 24 -11.93 -8.63 -11.57
CA PHE A 24 -12.90 -9.73 -11.65
C PHE A 24 -14.33 -9.27 -11.35
N LEU A 25 -14.51 -8.35 -10.40
CA LEU A 25 -15.81 -7.76 -10.10
C LEU A 25 -16.38 -6.99 -11.31
N ILE A 26 -15.56 -6.15 -11.94
CA ILE A 26 -15.95 -5.39 -13.14
C ILE A 26 -16.28 -6.34 -14.29
N MET A 27 -15.47 -7.39 -14.50
CA MET A 27 -15.74 -8.42 -15.51
C MET A 27 -17.08 -9.11 -15.28
N ARG A 28 -17.36 -9.56 -14.05
CA ARG A 28 -18.64 -10.19 -13.71
C ARG A 28 -19.81 -9.25 -13.97
N ASN A 29 -19.69 -7.99 -13.56
CA ASN A 29 -20.73 -6.99 -13.75
C ASN A 29 -20.95 -6.67 -15.23
N SER A 30 -19.88 -6.61 -16.04
CA SER A 30 -19.98 -6.44 -17.49
C SER A 30 -20.67 -7.63 -18.18
N LEU A 31 -20.38 -8.86 -17.74
CA LEU A 31 -21.02 -10.07 -18.27
C LEU A 31 -22.51 -10.13 -17.89
N LEU A 32 -22.82 -9.76 -16.65
CA LEU A 32 -24.20 -9.66 -16.18
C LEU A 32 -24.95 -8.56 -16.94
N TYR A 33 -24.34 -7.39 -17.09
CA TYR A 33 -24.89 -6.27 -17.87
C TYR A 33 -25.16 -6.70 -19.31
N LEU A 34 -24.19 -7.33 -19.98
CA LEU A 34 -24.37 -7.84 -21.34
C LEU A 34 -25.50 -8.88 -21.41
N SER A 35 -25.52 -9.86 -20.49
CA SER A 35 -26.54 -10.91 -20.45
C SER A 35 -27.95 -10.37 -20.21
N GLU A 36 -28.10 -9.35 -19.36
CA GLU A 36 -29.39 -8.77 -19.00
C GLU A 36 -29.89 -7.73 -20.01
N LYS A 37 -28.98 -6.92 -20.58
CA LYS A 37 -29.29 -5.75 -21.42
C LYS A 37 -29.20 -6.00 -22.92
N THR A 38 -28.68 -7.15 -23.37
CA THR A 38 -28.63 -7.46 -24.81
C THR A 38 -30.03 -7.48 -25.42
N PRO A 39 -30.30 -6.65 -26.45
CA PRO A 39 -31.55 -6.71 -27.18
C PRO A 39 -31.64 -8.01 -27.97
N LEU A 40 -32.79 -8.69 -27.90
CA LEU A 40 -33.05 -9.87 -28.73
C LEU A 40 -33.35 -9.40 -30.16
N ASN A 41 -32.38 -9.54 -31.05
CA ASN A 41 -32.57 -9.26 -32.47
C ASN A 41 -33.33 -10.41 -33.13
N GLN A 42 -34.44 -10.09 -33.81
CA GLN A 42 -35.19 -11.06 -34.59
C GLN A 42 -34.46 -11.33 -35.92
N VAL A 43 -33.75 -12.45 -36.01
CA VAL A 43 -32.99 -12.84 -37.21
C VAL A 43 -33.90 -13.38 -38.34
N SER A 44 -35.16 -13.73 -38.04
CA SER A 44 -36.13 -14.20 -39.03
C SER A 44 -37.56 -13.80 -38.70
N SER A 45 -38.30 -13.28 -39.70
CA SER A 45 -39.68 -12.79 -39.53
C SER A 45 -40.69 -13.89 -39.16
N LYS A 46 -40.29 -15.17 -39.24
CA LYS A 46 -41.16 -16.35 -39.04
C LYS A 46 -41.20 -16.85 -37.59
N VAL A 47 -40.31 -16.37 -36.73
CA VAL A 47 -40.25 -16.77 -35.31
C VAL A 47 -40.68 -15.58 -34.45
N PRO A 48 -41.87 -15.62 -33.81
CA PRO A 48 -42.29 -14.56 -32.93
C PRO A 48 -41.44 -14.55 -31.64
N LEU A 49 -40.96 -13.37 -31.25
CA LEU A 49 -40.25 -13.15 -29.99
C LEU A 49 -41.26 -13.21 -28.82
N TRP A 50 -41.42 -14.40 -28.22
CA TRP A 50 -42.38 -14.65 -27.13
C TRP A 50 -41.99 -14.01 -25.78
N LYS A 51 -40.78 -13.45 -25.67
CA LYS A 51 -40.34 -12.61 -24.55
C LYS A 51 -39.61 -11.39 -25.09
N SER A 52 -40.35 -10.34 -25.44
CA SER A 52 -39.76 -9.01 -25.58
C SER A 52 -39.24 -8.58 -24.22
N ARG A 53 -37.93 -8.68 -23.97
CA ARG A 53 -37.28 -8.07 -22.80
C ARG A 53 -37.17 -6.54 -23.00
N LYS A 54 -38.26 -5.90 -23.45
CA LYS A 54 -38.32 -4.48 -23.78
C LYS A 54 -38.16 -3.59 -22.56
N ASP A 55 -38.56 -4.07 -21.37
CA ASP A 55 -38.52 -3.27 -20.14
C ASP A 55 -37.13 -3.20 -19.49
N LYS A 56 -36.18 -4.03 -19.93
CA LYS A 56 -34.81 -4.02 -19.42
C LYS A 56 -33.76 -3.70 -20.47
N ALA A 57 -34.06 -3.74 -21.76
CA ALA A 57 -33.07 -3.47 -22.81
C ALA A 57 -32.82 -1.96 -22.93
N ASP A 58 -31.55 -1.57 -22.91
CA ASP A 58 -31.14 -0.19 -23.16
C ASP A 58 -31.23 0.12 -24.67
N SER A 59 -31.28 1.40 -25.05
CA SER A 59 -31.19 1.78 -26.47
C SER A 59 -29.92 1.17 -27.08
N PRO A 60 -29.95 0.68 -28.34
CA PRO A 60 -28.76 0.21 -29.03
C PRO A 60 -27.59 1.21 -29.00
N GLU A 61 -27.87 2.52 -29.07
CA GLU A 61 -26.82 3.55 -28.98
C GLU A 61 -26.19 3.61 -27.59
N THR A 62 -27.03 3.64 -26.53
CA THR A 62 -26.56 3.68 -25.14
C THR A 62 -25.82 2.40 -24.75
N PHE A 63 -26.27 1.25 -25.27
CA PHE A 63 -25.64 -0.04 -25.04
C PHE A 63 -24.24 -0.12 -25.66
N ILE A 64 -24.06 0.38 -26.89
CA ILE A 64 -22.75 0.42 -27.56
C ILE A 64 -21.81 1.39 -26.83
N GLU A 65 -22.31 2.54 -26.37
CA GLU A 65 -21.49 3.51 -25.65
C GLU A 65 -21.02 2.95 -24.29
N ASN A 66 -21.94 2.37 -23.51
CA ASN A 66 -21.61 1.72 -22.24
C ASN A 66 -20.65 0.54 -22.44
N GLN A 67 -20.79 -0.22 -23.53
CA GLN A 67 -19.85 -1.31 -23.86
C GLN A 67 -18.44 -0.78 -24.10
N LYS A 68 -18.29 0.33 -24.83
CA LYS A 68 -16.97 0.95 -25.07
C LYS A 68 -16.35 1.47 -23.79
N GLU A 69 -17.15 2.08 -22.91
CA GLU A 69 -16.71 2.53 -21.58
C GLU A 69 -16.20 1.35 -20.74
N LEU A 70 -16.98 0.26 -20.65
CA LEU A 70 -16.58 -0.95 -19.91
C LEU A 70 -15.28 -1.58 -20.45
N VAL A 71 -15.12 -1.64 -21.77
CA VAL A 71 -13.89 -2.16 -22.39
C VAL A 71 -12.70 -1.23 -22.10
N ARG A 72 -12.90 0.08 -22.15
CA ARG A 72 -11.87 1.07 -21.84
C ARG A 72 -11.41 0.94 -20.37
N ASP A 73 -12.35 0.78 -19.45
CA ASP A 73 -12.06 0.61 -18.03
C ASP A 73 -11.33 -0.70 -17.75
N LEU A 74 -11.73 -1.78 -18.42
CA LEU A 74 -11.07 -3.08 -18.30
C LEU A 74 -9.63 -3.03 -18.80
N VAL A 75 -9.38 -2.39 -19.95
CA VAL A 75 -8.02 -2.23 -20.51
C VAL A 75 -7.17 -1.33 -19.61
N ALA A 76 -7.74 -0.24 -19.09
CA ALA A 76 -7.03 0.64 -18.16
C ALA A 76 -6.64 -0.09 -16.87
N LYS A 77 -7.55 -0.91 -16.32
CA LYS A 77 -7.29 -1.74 -15.11
C LYS A 77 -6.25 -2.82 -15.37
N ALA A 78 -6.31 -3.50 -16.51
CA ALA A 78 -5.29 -4.47 -16.91
C ALA A 78 -3.89 -3.82 -17.01
N LYS A 79 -3.81 -2.60 -17.54
CA LYS A 79 -2.54 -1.87 -17.61
C LYS A 79 -2.02 -1.43 -16.25
N GLN A 80 -2.92 -1.05 -15.33
CA GLN A 80 -2.56 -0.76 -13.94
C GLN A 80 -1.97 -2.00 -13.25
N ILE A 81 -2.55 -3.18 -13.50
CA ILE A 81 -2.04 -4.44 -12.96
C ILE A 81 -0.65 -4.77 -13.52
N GLU A 82 -0.40 -4.57 -14.82
CA GLU A 82 0.95 -4.74 -15.39
C GLU A 82 1.99 -3.85 -14.69
N VAL A 83 1.67 -2.56 -14.49
CA VAL A 83 2.57 -1.64 -13.79
C VAL A 83 2.79 -2.06 -12.34
N LEU A 84 1.77 -2.59 -11.67
CA LEU A 84 1.90 -3.11 -10.31
C LEU A 84 2.77 -4.37 -10.26
N ILE A 85 2.68 -5.26 -11.26
CA ILE A 85 3.54 -6.43 -11.39
C ILE A 85 4.99 -6.01 -11.60
N ASP A 86 5.25 -5.04 -12.48
CA ASP A 86 6.59 -4.50 -12.71
C ASP A 86 7.16 -3.78 -11.48
N ALA A 87 6.28 -3.23 -10.64
CA ALA A 87 6.64 -2.58 -9.38
C ALA A 87 6.80 -3.58 -8.22
N LEU A 88 6.53 -4.88 -8.41
CA LEU A 88 6.80 -5.88 -7.38
C LEU A 88 8.32 -5.98 -7.17
N PRO A 89 8.80 -5.93 -5.91
CA PRO A 89 10.19 -6.23 -5.65
C PRO A 89 10.50 -7.66 -6.15
N PRO A 90 11.65 -7.88 -6.81
CA PRO A 90 12.03 -9.21 -7.24
C PRO A 90 12.01 -10.16 -6.03
N PRO A 91 11.59 -11.42 -6.21
CA PRO A 91 11.65 -12.41 -5.15
C PRO A 91 13.12 -12.62 -4.80
N ASP A 92 13.56 -11.99 -3.71
CA ASP A 92 14.88 -12.22 -3.15
C ASP A 92 14.94 -13.68 -2.70
N LEU A 93 16.03 -14.39 -3.04
CA LEU A 93 16.22 -15.76 -2.58
C LEU A 93 16.22 -15.74 -1.05
N SER A 94 15.45 -16.64 -0.43
CA SER A 94 15.19 -16.64 1.01
C SER A 94 16.47 -16.66 1.88
N GLU A 95 17.57 -17.16 1.34
CA GLU A 95 18.87 -17.18 2.01
C GLU A 95 19.48 -15.77 2.15
N ASP A 96 19.43 -14.95 1.09
CA ASP A 96 19.96 -13.57 1.07
C ASP A 96 19.17 -12.65 2.03
N GLN A 97 17.86 -12.87 2.18
CA GLN A 97 17.04 -12.14 3.14
C GLN A 97 17.45 -12.42 4.58
N ASN A 98 17.68 -13.70 4.91
CA ASN A 98 18.04 -14.08 6.27
C ASN A 98 19.41 -13.50 6.66
N GLU A 99 20.39 -13.57 5.75
CA GLU A 99 21.71 -12.96 5.96
C GLU A 99 21.61 -11.45 6.14
N ARG A 100 20.79 -10.77 5.33
CA ARG A 100 20.56 -9.32 5.44
C ARG A 100 19.90 -8.96 6.78
N LEU A 101 18.91 -9.73 7.23
CA LEU A 101 18.25 -9.51 8.52
C LEU A 101 19.22 -9.72 9.68
N VAL A 102 20.02 -10.77 9.66
CA VAL A 102 21.06 -11.04 10.68
C VAL A 102 22.07 -9.89 10.72
N LYS A 103 22.48 -9.38 9.55
CA LYS A 103 23.38 -8.22 9.48
C LYS A 103 22.76 -6.97 10.09
N ILE A 104 21.52 -6.64 9.72
CA ILE A 104 20.80 -5.48 10.28
C ILE A 104 20.64 -5.62 11.81
N ASP A 105 20.31 -6.81 12.31
CA ASP A 105 20.20 -7.04 13.76
C ASP A 105 21.54 -6.82 14.48
N SER A 106 22.63 -7.29 13.87
CA SER A 106 23.98 -7.07 14.40
C SER A 106 24.36 -5.58 14.44
N GLU A 107 24.04 -4.83 13.39
CA GLU A 107 24.27 -3.38 13.29
C GLU A 107 23.42 -2.62 14.31
N MET A 108 22.15 -2.98 14.46
CA MET A 108 21.23 -2.43 15.47
C MET A 108 21.75 -2.66 16.88
N ARG A 109 22.28 -3.84 17.17
CA ARG A 109 22.84 -4.16 18.49
C ARG A 109 24.07 -3.32 18.81
N ILE A 110 24.96 -3.12 17.83
CA ILE A 110 26.15 -2.29 17.99
C ILE A 110 25.74 -0.82 18.21
N ALA A 111 24.85 -0.29 17.36
CA ALA A 111 24.37 1.08 17.48
C ALA A 111 23.67 1.35 18.83
N ASN A 112 22.88 0.39 19.32
CA ASN A 112 22.24 0.49 20.64
C ASN A 112 23.26 0.51 21.79
N GLU A 113 24.32 -0.30 21.70
CA GLU A 113 25.36 -0.30 22.74
C GLU A 113 26.18 0.99 22.72
N GLU A 114 26.54 1.51 21.55
CA GLU A 114 27.20 2.82 21.40
C GLU A 114 26.32 3.96 21.94
N TYR A 115 25.01 3.90 21.67
CA TYR A 115 24.04 4.85 22.21
C TYR A 115 24.00 4.77 23.74
N ARG A 116 23.92 3.57 24.32
CA ARG A 116 23.91 3.36 25.77
C ARG A 116 25.19 3.88 26.42
N GLN A 117 26.35 3.62 25.84
CA GLN A 117 27.64 4.11 26.35
C GLN A 117 27.72 5.64 26.29
N SER A 118 27.23 6.25 25.21
CA SER A 118 27.20 7.70 25.07
C SER A 118 26.24 8.35 26.06
N LEU A 119 25.10 7.71 26.32
CA LEU A 119 24.14 8.16 27.34
C LEU A 119 24.74 8.09 28.75
N GLU A 120 25.43 7.01 29.10
CA GLU A 120 26.09 6.88 30.41
C GLU A 120 27.19 7.93 30.60
N ARG A 121 28.00 8.19 29.56
CA ARG A 121 28.99 9.29 29.60
C ARG A 121 28.33 10.65 29.83
N ALA A 122 27.23 10.93 29.13
CA ALA A 122 26.48 12.18 29.31
C ALA A 122 25.90 12.31 30.72
N LYS A 123 25.37 11.22 31.30
CA LYS A 123 24.85 11.21 32.68
C LYS A 123 25.95 11.47 33.71
N THR A 124 27.12 10.83 33.56
CA THR A 124 28.26 11.02 34.47
C THR A 124 28.75 12.46 34.42
N LEU A 125 28.96 13.01 33.22
CA LEU A 125 29.36 14.39 33.05
C LEU A 125 28.33 15.36 33.64
N HIS A 126 27.04 15.12 33.41
CA HIS A 126 25.97 15.92 34.00
C HIS A 126 26.00 15.90 35.53
N LYS A 127 26.28 14.74 36.14
CA LYS A 127 26.40 14.59 37.59
C LYS A 127 27.61 15.38 38.12
N GLU A 128 28.77 15.26 37.49
CA GLU A 128 29.98 16.00 37.86
C GLU A 128 29.78 17.52 37.77
N VAL A 129 29.18 18.01 36.68
CA VAL A 129 28.84 19.44 36.52
C VAL A 129 27.83 19.88 37.59
N SER A 130 26.83 19.06 37.90
CA SER A 130 25.85 19.36 38.95
C SER A 130 26.47 19.41 40.35
N GLU A 131 27.42 18.53 40.64
CA GLU A 131 28.13 18.47 41.92
C GLU A 131 29.08 19.67 42.10
N THR A 132 29.84 20.04 41.06
CA THR A 132 30.70 21.24 41.08
C THR A 132 29.89 22.52 41.27
N LEU A 133 28.75 22.67 40.58
CA LEU A 133 27.84 23.80 40.78
C LEU A 133 27.28 23.86 42.20
N ARG A 134 26.88 22.72 42.77
CA ARG A 134 26.43 22.65 44.18
C ARG A 134 27.53 23.02 45.15
N PHE A 135 28.75 22.52 44.95
CA PHE A 135 29.89 22.87 45.78
C PHE A 135 30.17 24.39 45.72
N LEU A 136 30.20 24.97 44.53
CA LEU A 136 30.40 26.41 44.34
C LEU A 136 29.33 27.24 45.05
N LEU A 137 28.05 26.87 44.93
CA LEU A 137 26.94 27.53 45.63
C LEU A 137 27.09 27.48 47.16
N ILE A 138 27.51 26.34 47.71
CA ILE A 138 27.71 26.17 49.17
C ILE A 138 28.94 26.99 49.64
N SER A 139 30.04 26.94 48.90
CA SER A 139 31.24 27.73 49.22
C SER A 139 31.03 29.25 49.06
N GLY A 140 30.14 29.67 48.16
CA GLY A 140 29.75 31.07 48.01
C GLY A 140 28.94 31.63 49.18
N GLN A 141 28.14 30.80 49.87
CA GLN A 141 27.37 31.22 51.05
C GLN A 141 28.22 31.32 52.33
N ASN A 142 29.30 30.53 52.42
CA ASN A 142 30.21 30.57 53.58
C ASN A 142 31.18 31.77 53.56
N ASN A 143 31.26 32.52 52.45
CA ASN A 143 32.14 33.68 52.30
C ASN A 143 31.40 35.03 52.43
N THR A 144 30.11 34.99 52.81
CA THR A 144 29.24 36.16 53.01
C THR A 144 28.74 36.35 54.45
N SER A 145 29.32 35.63 55.42
CA SER A 145 29.18 35.92 56.87
C SER A 145 30.47 36.50 57.42
#